data_AF-A0A380PBC9-F1
#
_entry.id   AF-A0A380PBC9-F1
#
_cell.length_a   1.000
_cell.length_b   1.000
_cell.length_c   1.000
_cell.angle_alpha   90.00
_cell.angle_beta   90.00
_cell.angle_gamma   90.00
#
_symmetry.space_group_name_H-M   'P 1'
#
loop_
_entity.id
_entity.type
_entity.pdbx_description
1 polymer ?
#
loop_
_entity_poly.entity_id
_entity_poly.type
_entity_poly.pdbx_seq_one_letter_code
_entity_poly.pdbx_strand_id
1 'polypeptide(L)'
;MSQCPFRRGLEAMVGVARDVVSRDAVNREFLPVDQQQTSTVELLDRLARQVPRRREQEAADTVVCHGDLCLPNIVLDPQTLDVSGFVDLGRLGLADRHADLALLLANARETWVDEGQARAADMAFAERYGIALDHDRLRFYLGLDPLTWG
;
A
#
# COMPACT_ATOMS: atom_id res chain seq x y z
N MET A 1 -19.07 10.31 -6.25
CA MET A 1 -18.41 9.04 -5.88
C MET A 1 -19.30 8.08 -5.07
N SER A 2 -20.60 8.33 -4.89
CA SER A 2 -21.48 7.49 -4.03
C SER A 2 -21.96 6.17 -4.64
N GLN A 3 -21.62 5.86 -5.90
CA GLN A 3 -22.12 4.68 -6.63
C GLN A 3 -21.05 3.62 -6.96
N CYS A 4 -19.81 3.78 -6.49
CA CYS A 4 -18.78 2.75 -6.73
C CYS A 4 -19.06 1.52 -5.85
N PRO A 5 -19.34 0.33 -6.43
CA PRO A 5 -19.54 -0.89 -5.64
C PRO A 5 -18.23 -1.43 -5.07
N PHE A 6 -17.09 -1.02 -5.64
CA PHE A 6 -15.76 -1.46 -5.25
C PHE A 6 -15.21 -0.55 -4.14
N ARG A 7 -15.07 -1.11 -2.93
CA ARG A 7 -14.56 -0.42 -1.74
C ARG A 7 -13.49 -1.25 -1.06
N ARG A 8 -12.36 -0.61 -0.75
CA ARG A 8 -11.26 -1.17 0.03
C ARG A 8 -10.81 -0.13 1.07
N GLY A 9 -11.76 0.49 1.76
CA GLY A 9 -11.47 1.49 2.78
C GLY A 9 -10.71 0.89 3.97
N LEU A 10 -10.11 1.74 4.78
CA LEU A 10 -9.28 1.38 5.92
C LEU A 10 -9.93 0.35 6.85
N GLU A 11 -11.19 0.55 7.20
CA GLU A 11 -11.92 -0.37 8.09
C GLU A 11 -12.05 -1.77 7.50
N ALA A 12 -12.27 -1.87 6.18
CA ALA A 12 -12.34 -3.14 5.50
C ALA A 12 -10.96 -3.84 5.51
N MET A 13 -9.89 -3.10 5.19
CA MET A 13 -8.52 -3.64 5.22
C MET A 13 -8.12 -4.13 6.62
N VAL A 14 -8.41 -3.33 7.66
CA VAL A 14 -8.14 -3.72 9.06
C VAL A 14 -9.02 -4.91 9.48
N GLY A 15 -10.25 -5.00 9.00
CA GLY A 15 -11.12 -6.16 9.20
C GLY A 15 -10.52 -7.44 8.62
N VAL A 16 -10.04 -7.39 7.38
CA VAL A 16 -9.32 -8.52 6.75
C VAL A 16 -8.06 -8.85 7.54
N ALA A 17 -7.27 -7.85 7.93
CA ALA A 17 -6.04 -8.08 8.70
C ALA A 17 -6.32 -8.77 10.05
N ARG A 18 -7.39 -8.37 10.75
CA ARG A 18 -7.82 -9.04 11.99
C ARG A 18 -8.19 -10.50 11.74
N ASP A 19 -8.95 -10.78 10.69
CA ASP A 19 -9.35 -12.14 10.33
C ASP A 19 -8.14 -13.03 10.02
N VAL A 20 -7.27 -12.59 9.10
CA VAL A 20 -6.05 -13.31 8.70
C VAL A 20 -5.13 -13.57 9.89
N VAL A 21 -4.89 -12.56 10.73
CA VAL A 21 -4.07 -12.71 11.94
C VAL A 21 -4.71 -13.66 12.95
N SER A 22 -6.04 -13.60 13.13
CA SER A 22 -6.75 -14.47 14.09
C SER A 22 -6.72 -15.95 13.72
N ARG A 23 -6.58 -16.25 12.42
CA ARG A 23 -6.48 -17.62 11.88
C ARG A 23 -5.03 -18.09 11.70
N ASP A 24 -4.06 -17.29 12.14
CA ASP A 24 -2.61 -17.53 11.94
C ASP A 24 -2.24 -17.79 10.46
N ALA A 25 -2.88 -17.06 9.55
CA ALA A 25 -2.78 -17.32 8.11
C ALA A 25 -1.86 -16.34 7.36
N VAL A 26 -1.23 -15.40 8.07
CA VAL A 26 -0.32 -14.41 7.46
C VAL A 26 0.84 -15.14 6.77
N ASN A 27 1.01 -14.89 5.47
CA ASN A 27 2.23 -15.32 4.79
C ASN A 27 3.44 -14.51 5.31
N ARG A 28 4.32 -15.15 6.08
CA ARG A 28 5.48 -14.49 6.69
C ARG A 28 6.48 -14.00 5.65
N GLU A 29 6.51 -14.56 4.44
CA GLU A 29 7.40 -14.10 3.37
C GLU A 29 7.05 -12.70 2.86
N PHE A 30 5.81 -12.27 3.05
CA PHE A 30 5.38 -10.91 2.70
C PHE A 30 5.74 -9.87 3.77
N LEU A 31 6.19 -10.31 4.95
CA LEU A 31 6.68 -9.39 5.98
C LEU A 31 8.12 -8.95 5.67
N PRO A 32 8.47 -7.69 5.98
CA PRO A 32 9.87 -7.25 6.02
C PRO A 32 10.72 -8.22 6.84
N VAL A 33 11.95 -8.49 6.40
CA VAL A 33 12.84 -9.51 6.98
C VAL A 33 13.03 -9.31 8.50
N ASP A 34 13.13 -8.07 8.95
CA ASP A 34 13.26 -7.70 10.38
C ASP A 34 11.98 -7.96 11.20
N GLN A 35 10.83 -8.09 10.54
CA GLN A 35 9.54 -8.37 11.15
C GLN A 35 9.11 -9.83 11.04
N GLN A 36 9.80 -10.65 10.24
CA GLN A 36 9.46 -12.07 10.04
C GLN A 36 9.55 -12.91 11.30
N GLN A 37 10.18 -12.44 12.38
CA GLN A 37 10.22 -13.10 13.70
C GLN A 37 9.32 -12.42 14.74
N THR A 38 8.68 -11.30 14.39
CA THR A 38 7.74 -10.61 15.27
C THR A 38 6.39 -11.34 15.26
N SER A 39 5.66 -11.28 16.37
CA SER A 39 4.28 -11.78 16.45
C SER A 39 3.36 -10.98 15.52
N THR A 40 2.54 -11.65 14.71
CA THR A 40 1.57 -11.01 13.81
C THR A 40 0.50 -10.24 14.58
N VAL A 41 0.12 -10.74 15.77
CA VAL A 41 -0.75 -10.04 16.72
C VAL A 41 -0.10 -8.74 17.19
N GLU A 42 1.20 -8.77 17.52
CA GLU A 42 1.92 -7.57 17.95
C GLU A 42 2.05 -6.54 16.81
N LEU A 43 2.29 -6.99 15.57
CA LEU A 43 2.30 -6.12 14.39
C LEU A 43 0.93 -5.46 14.18
N LEU A 44 -0.15 -6.25 14.26
CA LEU A 44 -1.52 -5.73 14.16
C LEU A 44 -1.85 -4.73 15.28
N ASP A 45 -1.43 -5.00 16.52
CA ASP A 45 -1.65 -4.09 17.65
C ASP A 45 -0.93 -2.74 17.46
N ARG A 46 0.29 -2.76 16.90
CA ARG A 46 1.03 -1.53 16.56
C ARG A 46 0.29 -0.69 15.52
N LEU A 47 -0.32 -1.32 14.52
CA LEU A 47 -1.13 -0.65 13.50
C LEU A 47 -2.47 -0.17 14.06
N ALA A 48 -3.14 -0.98 14.88
CA ALA A 48 -4.44 -0.68 15.47
C ALA A 48 -4.44 0.65 16.23
N ARG A 49 -3.33 0.99 16.90
CA ARG A 49 -3.15 2.29 17.60
C ARG A 49 -3.15 3.50 16.67
N GLN A 50 -2.85 3.32 15.38
CA GLN A 50 -2.83 4.40 14.40
C GLN A 50 -4.15 4.54 13.63
N VAL A 51 -5.02 3.53 13.66
CA VAL A 51 -6.27 3.48 12.87
C VAL A 51 -7.15 4.73 13.03
N PRO A 52 -7.39 5.27 14.25
CA PRO A 52 -8.22 6.48 14.38
C PRO A 52 -7.69 7.67 13.56
N ARG A 53 -6.38 7.94 13.63
CA ARG A 53 -5.74 9.00 12.86
C ARG A 53 -5.80 8.73 11.36
N ARG A 54 -5.56 7.48 10.93
CA ARG A 54 -5.62 7.11 9.50
C ARG A 54 -7.03 7.22 8.93
N ARG A 55 -8.05 6.92 9.73
CA ARG A 55 -9.47 7.07 9.33
C ARG A 55 -9.82 8.52 9.02
N GLU A 56 -9.36 9.46 9.84
CA GLU A 56 -9.55 10.90 9.59
C GLU A 56 -8.84 11.34 8.30
N GLN A 57 -7.62 10.85 8.07
CA GLN A 57 -6.86 11.14 6.86
C GLN A 57 -7.51 10.53 5.59
N GLU A 58 -7.99 9.28 5.65
CA GLU A 58 -8.66 8.61 4.52
C GLU A 58 -9.92 9.38 4.08
N ALA A 59 -10.70 9.89 5.04
CA ALA A 59 -11.93 10.63 4.74
C ALA A 59 -11.69 11.88 3.87
N ALA A 60 -10.52 12.51 4.00
CA ALA A 60 -10.13 13.68 3.21
C ALA A 60 -9.45 13.33 1.87
N ASP A 61 -9.04 12.07 1.68
CA ASP A 61 -8.04 11.71 0.66
C ASP A 61 -8.35 10.38 -0.06
N THR A 62 -9.62 10.01 -0.08
CA THR A 62 -10.11 8.79 -0.76
C THR A 62 -10.06 8.96 -2.27
N VAL A 63 -9.47 7.99 -2.96
CA VAL A 63 -9.44 7.87 -4.42
C VAL A 63 -9.82 6.45 -4.85
N VAL A 64 -9.89 6.18 -6.15
CA VAL A 64 -9.93 4.79 -6.64
C VAL A 64 -8.50 4.28 -6.66
N CYS A 65 -8.22 3.27 -5.84
CA CYS A 65 -6.94 2.59 -5.77
C CYS A 65 -6.99 1.26 -6.53
N HIS A 66 -5.85 0.85 -7.07
CA HIS A 66 -5.58 -0.47 -7.61
C HIS A 66 -5.71 -1.56 -6.53
N GLY A 67 -5.20 -1.27 -5.33
CA GLY A 67 -5.24 -2.16 -4.17
C GLY A 67 -4.06 -3.14 -4.09
N ASP A 68 -3.17 -3.13 -5.08
CA ASP A 68 -1.89 -3.85 -5.12
C ASP A 68 -0.95 -3.22 -6.18
N LEU A 69 -0.70 -1.91 -6.07
CA LEU A 69 0.05 -1.17 -7.10
C LEU A 69 1.58 -1.38 -6.99
N CYS A 70 2.04 -2.63 -7.15
CA CYS A 70 3.45 -2.98 -7.30
C CYS A 70 3.89 -2.87 -8.77
N LEU A 71 5.20 -2.76 -9.04
CA LEU A 71 5.72 -2.62 -10.42
C LEU A 71 5.28 -3.74 -11.37
N PRO A 72 5.22 -5.03 -10.97
CA PRO A 72 4.74 -6.10 -11.86
C PRO A 72 3.30 -5.91 -12.36
N ASN A 73 2.49 -5.11 -11.65
CA ASN A 73 1.09 -4.85 -11.98
C ASN A 73 0.91 -3.62 -12.89
N ILE A 74 2.00 -2.97 -13.31
CA ILE A 74 2.00 -1.83 -14.23
C ILE A 74 2.59 -2.25 -15.57
N VAL A 75 1.79 -2.19 -16.63
CA VAL A 75 2.21 -2.56 -17.99
C VAL A 75 2.68 -1.31 -18.73
N LEU A 76 3.90 -1.34 -19.25
CA LEU A 76 4.49 -0.25 -20.04
C LEU A 76 4.53 -0.63 -21.53
N ASP A 77 4.32 0.34 -22.40
CA ASP A 77 4.63 0.22 -23.82
C ASP A 77 6.16 0.14 -23.99
N PRO A 78 6.73 -0.89 -24.64
CA PRO A 78 8.19 -1.04 -24.72
C PRO A 78 8.86 -0.01 -25.64
N GLN A 79 8.11 0.72 -26.47
CA GLN A 79 8.61 1.75 -27.37
C GLN A 79 8.50 3.14 -26.76
N THR A 80 7.35 3.49 -26.17
CA THR A 80 7.14 4.84 -25.61
C THR A 80 7.46 4.94 -24.12
N LEU A 81 7.46 3.81 -23.41
CA LEU A 81 7.52 3.70 -21.95
C LEU A 81 6.32 4.34 -21.22
N ASP A 82 5.24 4.64 -21.95
CA ASP A 82 3.99 5.06 -21.34
C ASP A 82 3.27 3.87 -20.71
N VAL A 83 2.47 4.16 -19.68
CA VAL A 83 1.59 3.15 -19.07
C VAL A 83 0.53 2.73 -20.09
N SER A 84 0.57 1.46 -20.50
CA SER A 84 -0.43 0.84 -21.37
C SER A 84 -1.61 0.24 -20.60
N GLY A 85 -1.44 -0.05 -19.31
CA GLY A 85 -2.52 -0.55 -18.47
C GLY A 85 -2.05 -1.10 -17.12
N PHE A 86 -3.01 -1.66 -16.39
CA PHE A 86 -2.83 -2.28 -15.09
C PHE A 86 -3.42 -3.69 -15.09
N VAL A 87 -2.84 -4.60 -14.31
CA VAL A 87 -3.28 -6.00 -14.15
C VAL A 87 -3.42 -6.35 -12.67
N ASP A 88 -4.09 -7.47 -12.36
CA ASP A 88 -4.37 -7.89 -10.98
C ASP A 88 -5.23 -6.90 -10.16
N LEU A 89 -6.38 -6.56 -10.74
CA LEU A 89 -7.34 -5.59 -10.17
C LEU A 89 -8.30 -6.21 -9.13
N GLY A 90 -7.98 -7.37 -8.57
CA GLY A 90 -8.86 -8.08 -7.63
C GLY A 90 -9.15 -7.31 -6.34
N ARG A 91 -8.30 -6.33 -6.00
CA ARG A 91 -8.39 -5.47 -4.82
C ARG A 91 -8.78 -4.02 -5.15
N LEU A 92 -9.15 -3.73 -6.40
CA LEU A 92 -9.51 -2.38 -6.84
C LEU A 92 -10.68 -1.84 -6.02
N GLY A 93 -10.61 -0.58 -5.62
CA GLY A 93 -11.71 0.06 -4.90
C GLY A 93 -11.38 1.42 -4.31
N LEU A 94 -12.40 2.06 -3.75
CA LEU A 94 -12.22 3.30 -3.00
C LEU A 94 -11.38 3.05 -1.74
N ALA A 95 -10.26 3.76 -1.63
CA ALA A 95 -9.35 3.70 -0.49
C ALA A 95 -8.53 5.00 -0.39
N ASP A 96 -7.81 5.14 0.71
CA ASP A 96 -6.70 6.07 0.83
C ASP A 96 -5.66 5.88 -0.29
N ARG A 97 -5.27 6.95 -0.98
CA ARG A 97 -4.24 6.89 -2.04
C ARG A 97 -2.90 6.32 -1.55
N HIS A 98 -2.58 6.52 -0.27
CA HIS A 98 -1.32 6.03 0.31
C HIS A 98 -1.28 4.51 0.39
N ALA A 99 -2.41 3.82 0.27
CA ALA A 99 -2.44 2.36 0.16
C ALA A 99 -1.68 1.88 -1.09
N ASP A 100 -1.88 2.52 -2.24
CA ASP A 100 -1.16 2.20 -3.47
C ASP A 100 0.25 2.79 -3.47
N LEU A 101 0.40 4.06 -3.05
CA LEU A 101 1.71 4.72 -3.08
C LEU A 101 2.73 4.02 -2.17
N ALA A 102 2.30 3.46 -1.04
CA ALA A 102 3.19 2.71 -0.16
C ALA A 102 3.81 1.50 -0.88
N LEU A 103 2.99 0.75 -1.63
CA LEU A 103 3.43 -0.44 -2.36
C LEU A 103 4.31 -0.06 -3.56
N LEU A 104 3.88 0.94 -4.34
CA LEU A 104 4.63 1.42 -5.50
C LEU A 104 6.03 1.87 -5.12
N LEU A 105 6.16 2.75 -4.12
CA LEU A 105 7.44 3.32 -3.73
C LEU A 105 8.34 2.29 -3.03
N ALA A 106 7.76 1.37 -2.25
CA ALA A 106 8.52 0.28 -1.63
C ALA A 106 9.07 -0.69 -2.68
N ASN A 107 8.24 -1.13 -3.62
CA ASN A 107 8.65 -2.07 -4.67
C ASN A 107 9.63 -1.42 -5.68
N ALA A 108 9.42 -0.14 -6.03
CA ALA A 108 10.36 0.59 -6.88
C ALA A 108 11.74 0.78 -6.23
N ARG A 109 11.82 0.81 -4.89
CA ARG A 109 13.09 0.97 -4.16
C ARG A 109 14.11 -0.11 -4.53
N GLU A 110 13.66 -1.33 -4.81
CA GLU A 110 14.52 -2.47 -5.18
C GLU A 110 15.13 -2.34 -6.58
N THR A 111 14.63 -1.42 -7.40
CA THR A 111 15.12 -1.19 -8.77
C THR A 111 16.27 -0.17 -8.81
N TRP A 112 16.36 0.72 -7.82
CA TRP A 112 17.37 1.78 -7.81
C TRP A 112 18.73 1.26 -7.35
N VAL A 113 19.80 1.83 -7.90
CA VAL A 113 21.19 1.44 -7.57
C VAL A 113 21.52 1.73 -6.11
N ASP A 114 21.04 2.87 -5.61
CA ASP A 114 21.27 3.31 -4.25
C ASP A 114 20.10 4.11 -3.70
N GLU A 115 20.13 4.27 -2.39
CA GLU A 115 19.11 4.96 -1.60
C GLU A 115 19.03 6.47 -1.91
N GLY A 116 20.11 7.09 -2.41
CA GLY A 116 20.10 8.48 -2.87
C GLY A 116 19.28 8.64 -4.15
N GLN A 117 19.46 7.75 -5.13
CA GLN A 117 18.67 7.73 -6.36
C GLN A 117 17.20 7.40 -6.08
N ALA A 118 16.93 6.42 -5.20
CA ALA A 118 15.57 6.09 -4.80
C ALA A 118 14.83 7.31 -4.22
N ARG A 119 15.47 8.06 -3.31
CA ARG A 119 14.87 9.29 -2.77
C ARG A 119 14.67 10.38 -3.81
N ALA A 120 15.59 10.54 -4.76
CA ALA A 120 15.43 11.48 -5.85
C ALA A 120 14.23 11.13 -6.73
N ALA A 121 14.04 9.83 -7.02
CA ALA A 121 12.90 9.32 -7.75
C ALA A 121 11.57 9.50 -6.99
N ASP A 122 11.54 9.22 -5.68
CA ASP A 122 10.37 9.45 -4.83
C ASP A 122 9.95 10.93 -4.86
N MET A 123 10.92 11.86 -4.80
CA MET A 123 10.64 13.30 -4.88
C MET A 123 10.11 13.70 -6.26
N ALA A 124 10.73 13.22 -7.35
CA ALA A 124 10.27 13.51 -8.70
C ALA A 124 8.86 12.95 -8.96
N PHE A 125 8.58 11.74 -8.46
CA PHE A 125 7.24 11.16 -8.49
C PHE A 125 6.25 12.03 -7.71
N ALA A 126 6.57 12.41 -6.48
CA ALA A 126 5.70 13.21 -5.62
C ALA A 126 5.38 14.58 -6.23
N GLU A 127 6.38 15.25 -6.81
CA GLU A 127 6.21 16.51 -7.54
C GLU A 127 5.28 16.34 -8.75
N ARG A 128 5.50 15.30 -9.57
CA ARG A 128 4.68 15.05 -10.76
C ARG A 128 3.25 14.63 -10.43
N TYR A 129 3.09 13.81 -9.40
CA TYR A 129 1.79 13.36 -8.91
C TYR A 129 1.04 14.48 -8.15
N GLY A 130 1.75 15.49 -7.65
CA GLY A 130 1.18 16.64 -6.96
C GLY A 130 0.83 16.37 -5.50
N ILE A 131 1.69 15.63 -4.78
CA ILE A 131 1.49 15.24 -3.39
C ILE A 131 2.73 15.51 -2.53
N ALA A 132 2.52 15.80 -1.25
CA ALA A 132 3.56 15.70 -0.23
C ALA A 132 3.49 14.29 0.41
N LEU A 133 4.58 13.52 0.34
CA LEU A 133 4.62 12.17 0.88
C LEU A 133 4.55 12.18 2.42
N ASP A 134 3.45 11.66 2.98
CA ASP A 134 3.34 11.38 4.41
C ASP A 134 4.01 10.03 4.71
N HIS A 135 5.28 10.06 5.11
CA HIS A 135 6.07 8.86 5.39
C HIS A 135 5.48 7.99 6.51
N ASP A 136 4.77 8.56 7.47
CA ASP A 136 4.12 7.76 8.51
C ASP A 136 2.93 7.00 7.92
N ARG A 137 2.17 7.63 7.02
CA ARG A 137 1.04 7.02 6.30
C ARG A 137 1.50 5.93 5.34
N LEU A 138 2.58 6.18 4.60
CA LEU A 138 3.21 5.16 3.75
C LEU A 138 3.63 3.94 4.58
N ARG A 139 4.32 4.16 5.70
CA ARG A 139 4.75 3.07 6.60
C ARG A 139 3.58 2.30 7.20
N PHE A 140 2.48 2.99 7.52
CA PHE A 140 1.26 2.36 8.02
C PHE A 140 0.69 1.39 6.98
N TYR A 141 0.49 1.83 5.73
CA TYR A 141 -0.07 0.98 4.68
C TYR A 141 0.88 -0.15 4.28
N LEU A 142 2.19 0.12 4.23
CA LEU A 142 3.20 -0.91 3.96
C LEU A 142 3.23 -2.00 5.04
N GLY A 143 2.99 -1.65 6.31
CA GLY A 143 2.88 -2.62 7.39
C GLY A 143 1.53 -3.34 7.43
N LEU A 144 0.45 -2.68 6.98
CA LEU A 144 -0.90 -3.26 6.95
C LEU A 144 -1.05 -4.30 5.85
N ASP A 145 -0.51 -4.05 4.66
CA ASP A 145 -0.79 -4.88 3.48
C ASP A 145 -0.42 -6.36 3.65
N PRO A 146 0.78 -6.75 4.16
CA PRO A 146 1.13 -8.15 4.39
C PRO A 146 0.16 -8.88 5.32
N LEU A 147 -0.45 -8.17 6.27
CA LEU A 147 -1.42 -8.76 7.20
C LEU A 147 -2.77 -9.06 6.54
N THR A 148 -3.00 -8.59 5.32
CA THR A 148 -4.25 -8.81 4.57
C THR A 148 -4.20 -9.99 3.59
N TRP A 149 -3.15 -10.82 3.67
CA TRP A 149 -2.95 -12.00 2.81
C TRP A 149 -2.94 -13.29 3.64
N GLY A 150 -3.96 -14.14 3.47
CA GLY A 150 -4.13 -15.45 4.14
C GLY A 150 -5.58 -15.92 4.21
#